data_AF-A0A2G8PGT4-F1
#
_entry.id   AF-A0A2G8PGT4-F1
#
_cell.length_a   1.000
_cell.length_b   1.000
_cell.length_c   1.000
_cell.angle_alpha   90.00
_cell.angle_beta   90.00
_cell.angle_gamma   90.00
#
_symmetry.space_group_name_H-M   'P 1'
#
loop_
_entity.id
_entity.type
_entity.pdbx_description
1 polymer ?
#
loop_
_entity_poly.entity_id
_entity_poly.type
_entity_poly.pdbx_seq_one_letter_code
_entity_poly.pdbx_strand_id
1 'polypeptide(L)'
;MSLAIVRVEERLYTFEQASEVAGIPTHLLEWLLLQGLVEAQSSYLTPQQLRRLLQMIRLHRDLGLNWVGAAMVLDMAQEIARLRAQLHYYRGG
;
A
#
# COMPACT_ATOMS: atom_id res chain seq x y z
N MET A 1 -27.93 1.72 26.87
CA MET A 1 -26.97 0.81 26.19
C MET A 1 -25.73 1.63 25.87
N SER A 2 -24.62 1.33 26.52
CA SER A 2 -23.36 2.08 26.37
C SER A 2 -22.52 1.41 25.28
N LEU A 3 -22.22 2.12 24.19
CA LEU A 3 -21.29 1.62 23.16
C LEU A 3 -19.87 1.64 23.74
N ALA A 4 -19.28 0.46 23.92
CA ALA A 4 -17.86 0.33 24.19
C ALA A 4 -17.10 0.54 22.87
N ILE A 5 -16.29 1.59 22.79
CA ILE A 5 -15.36 1.80 21.67
C ILE A 5 -14.17 0.88 21.92
N VAL A 6 -14.10 -0.23 21.19
CA VAL A 6 -12.91 -1.09 21.15
C VAL A 6 -11.86 -0.38 20.30
N ARG A 7 -10.77 0.09 20.94
CA ARG A 7 -9.61 0.61 20.21
C ARG A 7 -8.84 -0.58 19.66
N VAL A 8 -8.99 -0.84 18.37
CA VAL A 8 -8.11 -1.79 17.67
C VAL A 8 -6.74 -1.11 17.57
N GLU A 9 -5.73 -1.64 18.26
CA GLU A 9 -4.35 -1.22 18.02
C GLU A 9 -3.99 -1.66 16.59
N GLU A 10 -3.82 -0.68 15.71
CA GLU A 10 -3.42 -0.95 14.34
C GLU A 10 -1.97 -1.42 14.35
N ARG A 11 -1.73 -2.65 13.88
CA ARG A 11 -0.39 -3.25 13.87
C ARG A 11 0.54 -2.42 12.99
N LEU A 12 1.54 -1.79 13.60
CA LEU A 12 2.58 -1.03 12.92
C LEU A 12 3.79 -1.92 12.63
N TYR A 13 4.46 -1.67 11.50
CA TYR A 13 5.67 -2.37 11.09
C TYR A 13 6.83 -1.39 11.02
N THR A 14 7.94 -1.69 11.68
CA THR A 14 9.19 -0.96 11.45
C THR A 14 9.66 -1.17 10.01
N PHE A 15 10.57 -0.35 9.51
CA PHE A 15 11.14 -0.55 8.18
C PHE A 15 11.90 -1.86 8.06
N GLU A 16 12.55 -2.33 9.13
CA GLU A 16 13.20 -3.65 9.17
C GLU A 16 12.17 -4.78 9.00
N GLN A 17 11.09 -4.76 9.78
CA GLN A 17 10.02 -5.76 9.69
C GLN A 17 9.34 -5.73 8.32
N ALA A 18 9.07 -4.54 7.78
CA ALA A 18 8.47 -4.40 6.46
C ALA A 18 9.40 -4.92 5.36
N SER A 19 10.71 -4.67 5.47
CA SER A 19 11.73 -5.16 4.53
C SER A 19 11.84 -6.69 4.56
N GLU A 20 11.82 -7.29 5.76
CA GLU A 20 11.78 -8.74 5.95
C GLU A 20 10.54 -9.35 5.30
N VAL A 21 9.35 -8.82 5.59
CA VAL A 21 8.08 -9.30 5.01
C VAL A 21 8.05 -9.13 3.49
N ALA A 22 8.58 -8.01 2.99
CA ALA A 22 8.62 -7.69 1.57
C ALA A 22 9.71 -8.43 0.81
N GLY A 23 10.68 -9.05 1.50
CA GLY A 23 11.82 -9.72 0.89
C GLY A 23 12.72 -8.77 0.11
N ILE A 24 12.82 -7.51 0.53
CA ILE A 24 13.69 -6.48 -0.08
C ILE A 24 14.66 -5.95 0.96
N PRO A 25 15.85 -5.47 0.56
CA PRO A 25 16.76 -4.87 1.51
C PRO A 25 16.26 -3.50 2.01
N THR A 26 16.54 -3.17 3.27
CA THR A 26 16.03 -1.95 3.92
C THR A 26 16.37 -0.66 3.17
N HIS A 27 17.58 -0.57 2.60
CA HIS A 27 17.98 0.60 1.81
C HIS A 27 17.10 0.82 0.56
N LEU A 28 16.55 -0.25 -0.02
CA LEU A 28 15.62 -0.12 -1.14
C LEU A 28 14.28 0.42 -0.65
N LEU A 29 13.78 -0.06 0.49
CA LEU A 29 12.56 0.48 1.10
C LEU A 29 12.73 1.97 1.43
N GLU A 30 13.85 2.36 2.03
CA GLU A 30 14.17 3.76 2.32
C GLU A 30 14.22 4.61 1.05
N TRP A 31 14.84 4.11 -0.01
CA TRP A 31 14.86 4.80 -1.30
C TRP A 31 13.43 4.99 -1.85
N LEU A 32 12.59 3.96 -1.82
CA LEU A 32 11.19 4.04 -2.26
C LEU A 32 10.37 5.06 -1.45
N LEU A 33 10.60 5.14 -0.14
CA LEU A 33 10.00 6.14 0.75
C LEU A 33 10.48 7.55 0.40
N LEU A 34 11.79 7.74 0.19
CA LEU A 34 12.40 9.01 -0.20
C LEU A 34 11.88 9.52 -1.55
N GLN A 35 11.59 8.61 -2.49
CA GLN A 35 10.98 8.96 -3.78
C GLN A 35 9.46 9.20 -3.69
N GLY A 36 8.84 9.00 -2.52
CA GLY A 36 7.38 9.13 -2.34
C GLY A 36 6.57 8.03 -3.02
N LEU A 37 7.20 6.92 -3.44
CA LEU A 37 6.51 5.79 -4.07
C LEU A 37 5.77 4.91 -3.05
N VAL A 38 6.26 4.94 -1.82
CA VAL A 38 5.64 4.35 -0.64
C VAL A 38 5.50 5.47 0.39
N GLU A 39 4.38 5.51 1.08
CA GLU A 39 4.15 6.44 2.18
C GLU A 39 4.29 5.71 3.51
N ALA A 40 4.83 6.40 4.52
CA ALA A 40 4.92 5.93 5.91
C ALA A 40 4.47 7.04 6.85
N GLN A 41 3.90 6.67 8.00
CA GLN A 41 3.70 7.61 9.09
C GLN A 41 4.86 7.46 10.07
N SER A 42 5.71 8.49 10.14
CA SER A 42 6.94 8.44 10.94
C SER A 42 7.83 7.26 10.51
N SER A 43 8.39 6.51 11.46
CA SER A 43 9.26 5.36 11.23
C SER A 43 8.53 4.02 11.05
N TYR A 44 7.23 4.06 10.74
CA TYR A 44 6.39 2.87 10.66
C TYR A 44 5.50 2.84 9.42
N LEU A 45 5.23 1.62 8.96
CA LEU A 45 4.22 1.32 7.95
C LEU A 45 2.98 0.74 8.62
N THR A 46 1.81 1.23 8.22
CA THR A 46 0.53 0.59 8.56
C THR A 46 0.34 -0.69 7.73
N PRO A 47 -0.61 -1.57 8.11
CA PRO A 47 -0.92 -2.76 7.31
C PRO A 47 -1.36 -2.43 5.88
N GLN A 48 -2.02 -1.28 5.68
CA GLN A 48 -2.42 -0.80 4.37
C GLN A 48 -1.20 -0.37 3.53
N GLN A 49 -0.27 0.37 4.10
CA GLN A 49 0.95 0.81 3.42
C GLN A 49 1.86 -0.39 3.08
N LEU A 50 2.00 -1.35 4.01
CA LEU A 50 2.73 -2.60 3.75
C LEU A 50 2.10 -3.40 2.60
N ARG A 51 0.77 -3.52 2.57
CA ARG A 51 0.06 -4.20 1.47
C ARG A 51 0.32 -3.51 0.13
N ARG A 52 0.31 -2.17 0.10
CA ARG A 52 0.63 -1.38 -1.10
C ARG A 52 2.06 -1.65 -1.58
N LEU A 53 3.04 -1.65 -0.68
CA LEU A 53 4.43 -2.02 -0.98
C LEU A 53 4.52 -3.41 -1.62
N LEU A 54 3.87 -4.41 -1.02
CA LEU A 54 3.86 -5.79 -1.55
C LEU A 54 3.23 -5.89 -2.93
N GLN A 55 2.15 -5.15 -3.19
CA GLN A 55 1.53 -5.09 -4.53
C GLN A 55 2.46 -4.45 -5.56
N MET A 56 3.13 -3.36 -5.20
CA MET A 56 4.10 -2.69 -6.07
C MET A 56 5.28 -3.61 -6.41
N ILE A 57 5.83 -4.33 -5.43
CA ILE A 57 6.91 -5.31 -5.65
C ILE A 57 6.47 -6.42 -6.59
N ARG A 58 5.24 -6.93 -6.42
CA ARG A 58 4.69 -7.94 -7.33
C ARG A 58 4.55 -7.40 -8.75
N LEU A 59 4.05 -6.18 -8.94
CA LEU A 59 3.97 -5.55 -10.27
C LEU A 59 5.36 -5.38 -10.90
N HIS A 60 6.35 -4.92 -10.13
CA HIS A 60 7.74 -4.81 -10.58
C HIS A 60 8.29 -6.17 -11.05
N ARG A 61 8.10 -7.22 -10.24
CA ARG A 61 8.63 -8.56 -10.51
C ARG A 61 7.90 -9.28 -11.64
N ASP A 62 6.57 -9.27 -11.61
CA ASP A 62 5.75 -10.12 -12.47
C ASP A 62 5.57 -9.50 -13.86
N LEU A 63 5.60 -8.17 -13.98
CA LEU A 63 5.39 -7.44 -15.24
C LEU A 63 6.65 -6.72 -15.75
N GLY A 64 7.77 -6.76 -15.01
CA GLY A 64 9.01 -6.09 -15.39
C GLY A 64 8.92 -4.56 -15.40
N LEU A 65 7.91 -3.98 -14.73
CA LEU A 65 7.77 -2.53 -14.59
C LEU A 65 8.89 -1.97 -13.73
N ASN A 66 9.40 -0.78 -14.01
CA ASN A 66 10.24 -0.08 -13.03
C ASN A 66 9.40 0.34 -11.80
N TRP A 67 10.06 0.73 -10.69
CA TRP A 67 9.36 1.07 -9.44
C TRP A 67 8.32 2.19 -9.58
N VAL A 68 8.64 3.22 -10.36
CA VAL A 68 7.72 4.33 -10.65
C VAL A 68 6.50 3.82 -11.43
N GLY A 69 6.73 3.01 -12.45
CA GLY A 69 5.70 2.39 -13.28
C GLY A 69 4.80 1.45 -12.47
N ALA A 70 5.37 0.67 -11.57
CA ALA A 70 4.62 -0.20 -10.67
C ALA A 70 3.71 0.60 -9.72
N ALA A 71 4.21 1.71 -9.15
CA ALA A 71 3.41 2.60 -8.33
C ALA A 71 2.26 3.25 -9.13
N MET A 72 2.56 3.81 -10.32
CA MET A 72 1.56 4.43 -11.19
C MET A 72 0.45 3.45 -11.59
N VAL A 73 0.81 2.23 -12.01
CA VAL A 73 -0.18 1.21 -12.38
C VAL A 73 -1.05 0.84 -11.19
N LEU A 74 -0.48 0.76 -9.98
CA LEU A 74 -1.25 0.48 -8.78
C LEU A 74 -2.26 1.60 -8.47
N ASP A 75 -1.86 2.86 -8.61
CA ASP A 75 -2.76 4.02 -8.44
C ASP A 75 -3.88 4.03 -9.46
N MET A 76 -3.54 3.80 -10.74
CA MET A 76 -4.53 3.70 -11.80
C MET A 76 -5.52 2.55 -11.57
N ALA A 77 -5.04 1.39 -11.13
CA ALA A 77 -5.89 0.24 -10.82
C ALA A 77 -6.86 0.54 -9.68
N GLN A 78 -6.40 1.25 -8.64
CA GLN A 78 -7.24 1.70 -7.53
C GLN A 78 -8.30 2.70 -7.99
N GLU A 79 -7.92 3.68 -8.82
CA GLU A 79 -8.87 4.67 -9.35
C GLU A 79 -9.91 4.02 -10.28
N ILE A 80 -9.49 3.10 -11.16
CA ILE A 80 -10.43 2.33 -12.00
C ILE A 80 -11.41 1.53 -11.13
N ALA A 81 -10.94 0.90 -10.06
CA ALA A 81 -11.80 0.16 -9.14
C ALA A 81 -12.82 1.10 -8.45
N ARG A 82 -12.37 2.28 -8.01
CA ARG A 82 -13.23 3.32 -7.42
C ARG A 82 -14.29 3.80 -8.41
N LEU A 83 -13.89 4.15 -9.63
CA LEU A 83 -14.81 4.62 -10.68
C LEU A 83 -15.84 3.54 -11.06
N ARG A 84 -15.43 2.27 -11.15
CA ARG A 84 -16.35 1.14 -11.38
C ARG A 84 -17.36 1.00 -10.25
N ALA A 85 -16.92 1.11 -8.99
CA ALA A 85 -17.82 1.04 -7.83
C ALA A 85 -18.85 2.18 -7.85
N GLN A 86 -18.45 3.40 -8.21
CA GLN A 86 -19.36 4.54 -8.38
C GLN A 86 -20.38 4.28 -9.50
N LEU A 87 -19.94 3.79 -10.66
CA LEU A 87 -20.86 3.45 -11.76
C LEU A 87 -21.86 2.36 -11.36
N HIS A 88 -21.44 1.34 -10.60
CA HIS A 88 -22.33 0.32 -10.07
C HIS A 88 -23.36 0.90 -9.10
N TYR A 89 -22.95 1.79 -8.20
CA TYR A 89 -23.86 2.49 -7.30
C TYR A 89 -24.91 3.30 -8.06
N TYR A 90 -24.52 4.05 -9.09
CA TYR A 90 -25.46 4.87 -9.88
C TYR A 90 -26.37 4.08 -10.82
N ARG A 91 -25.96 2.88 -11.25
CA ARG A 91 -26.74 2.03 -12.18
C ARG A 91 -27.69 1.05 -11.50
N GLY A 92 -27.58 0.87 -10.18
CA GLY A 92 -28.32 -0.14 -9.42
C GLY A 92 -28.87 0.34 -8.09
N GLY A 93 -29.02 1.67 -7.91
CA GLY A 93 -29.83 2.28 -6.86
C GLY A 93 -31.24 2.61 -7.34
#